data_AF-A0A920SR56-F1
#
_entry.id   AF-A0A920SR56-F1
#
_cell.length_a   1.000
_cell.length_b   1.000
_cell.length_c   1.000
_cell.angle_alpha   90.00
_cell.angle_beta   90.00
_cell.angle_gamma   90.00
#
_symmetry.space_group_name_H-M   'P 1'
#
loop_
_entity.id
_entity.type
_entity.pdbx_description
1 polymer ?
#
loop_
_entity_poly.entity_id
_entity_poly.type
_entity_poly.pdbx_seq_one_letter_code
_entity_poly.pdbx_strand_id
1 'polypeptide(L)'
;MEGSNARKGINLPGVSFSTSLTEKDLSDLEFALEAGVEYVALSFVRGPEDIIDIKKRVGDQALIIAKIEKIEALELLKRSLSRN
;
A
#
# COMPACT_ATOMS: atom_id res chain seq x y z
N MET A 1 -32.92 1.80 18.24
CA MET A 1 -31.59 1.59 18.83
C MET A 1 -30.62 1.46 17.67
N GLU A 2 -29.85 2.50 17.40
CA GLU A 2 -28.93 2.57 16.25
C GLU A 2 -27.80 1.53 16.41
N GLY A 3 -27.65 0.69 15.40
CA GLY A 3 -26.53 -0.24 15.29
C GLY A 3 -25.23 0.54 15.12
N SER A 4 -24.37 0.47 16.12
CA SER A 4 -23.00 0.95 16.03
C SER A 4 -22.27 0.17 14.93
N ASN A 5 -22.08 0.83 13.78
CA ASN A 5 -21.31 0.30 12.65
C ASN A 5 -19.87 -0.01 13.09
N ALA A 6 -19.65 -1.25 13.52
CA ALA A 6 -18.37 -1.82 13.90
C ALA A 6 -17.50 -2.05 12.67
N ARG A 7 -16.99 -0.97 12.07
CA ARG A 7 -15.92 -0.98 11.05
C ARG A 7 -15.39 0.43 10.75
N LYS A 8 -15.31 1.31 11.76
CA LYS A 8 -14.58 2.58 11.57
C LYS A 8 -13.09 2.28 11.49
N GLY A 9 -12.49 2.49 10.33
CA GLY A 9 -11.03 2.52 10.18
C GLY A 9 -10.47 3.70 10.96
N ILE A 10 -9.65 3.44 11.97
CA ILE A 10 -8.98 4.47 12.76
C ILE A 10 -7.55 4.57 12.27
N ASN A 11 -7.16 5.72 11.75
CA ASN A 11 -5.75 6.01 11.45
C ASN A 11 -5.08 6.54 12.72
N LEU A 12 -4.27 5.71 13.38
CA LEU A 12 -3.52 6.11 14.57
C LEU A 12 -2.15 6.68 14.16
N PRO A 13 -1.90 7.98 14.37
CA PRO A 13 -0.58 8.55 14.10
C PRO A 13 0.45 7.97 15.07
N GLY A 14 1.62 7.58 14.55
CA GLY A 14 2.75 7.06 15.35
C GLY A 14 2.72 5.56 15.68
N VAL A 15 1.73 4.80 15.21
CA VAL A 15 1.69 3.34 15.35
C VAL A 15 2.20 2.68 14.07
N SER A 16 3.31 1.95 14.18
CA SER A 16 3.86 1.13 13.10
C SER A 16 3.31 -0.30 13.20
N PHE A 17 2.67 -0.76 12.13
CA PHE A 17 2.25 -2.16 11.99
C PHE A 17 3.34 -2.95 11.26
N SER A 18 3.53 -4.22 11.58
CA SER A 18 4.64 -5.03 11.04
C SER A 18 4.47 -5.44 9.57
N THR A 19 3.25 -5.47 9.02
CA THR A 19 2.99 -5.89 7.63
C THR A 19 2.23 -4.79 6.87
N SER A 20 2.61 -4.54 5.61
CA SER A 20 1.90 -3.61 4.72
C SER A 20 0.78 -4.27 3.93
N LEU A 21 0.89 -5.59 3.71
CA LEU A 21 -0.09 -6.38 2.98
C LEU A 21 -0.80 -7.31 3.94
N THR A 22 -2.13 -7.31 3.87
CA THR A 22 -2.99 -8.29 4.54
C THR A 22 -3.13 -9.53 3.67
N GLU A 23 -3.63 -10.63 4.24
CA GLU A 23 -3.96 -11.84 3.48
C GLU A 23 -4.97 -11.55 2.36
N LYS A 24 -5.92 -10.64 2.62
CA LYS A 24 -6.87 -10.19 1.60
C LYS A 24 -6.16 -9.47 0.45
N ASP A 25 -5.21 -8.56 0.76
CA ASP A 25 -4.48 -7.84 -0.29
C ASP A 25 -3.68 -8.79 -1.19
N LEU A 26 -3.13 -9.86 -0.61
CA LEU A 26 -2.43 -10.89 -1.38
C LEU A 26 -3.38 -11.66 -2.30
N SER A 27 -4.56 -12.04 -1.82
CA SER A 27 -5.58 -12.72 -2.62
C SER A 27 -6.14 -11.83 -3.72
N ASP A 28 -6.42 -10.56 -3.43
CA ASP A 28 -6.88 -9.59 -4.43
C ASP A 28 -5.82 -9.35 -5.51
N LEU A 29 -4.54 -9.30 -5.10
CA LEU A 29 -3.42 -9.13 -6.03
C LEU A 29 -3.32 -10.30 -7.00
N GLU A 30 -3.36 -11.53 -6.50
CA GLU A 30 -3.30 -12.73 -7.35
C GLU A 30 -4.45 -12.74 -8.36
N PHE A 31 -5.68 -12.52 -7.89
CA PHE A 31 -6.86 -12.42 -8.75
C PHE A 31 -6.73 -11.33 -9.82
N ALA A 32 -6.22 -10.15 -9.46
CA ALA A 32 -6.05 -9.05 -10.39
C ALA A 32 -4.97 -9.34 -11.46
N LEU A 33 -3.86 -9.97 -11.06
CA LEU A 33 -2.80 -10.36 -11.99
C LEU A 33 -3.28 -11.43 -12.97
N GLU A 34 -4.04 -12.43 -12.50
CA GLU A 34 -4.68 -13.43 -13.37
C GLU A 34 -5.65 -12.79 -14.37
N ALA A 35 -6.34 -11.71 -13.97
CA ALA A 35 -7.23 -10.95 -14.84
C ALA A 35 -6.50 -10.04 -15.86
N GLY A 36 -5.17 -9.93 -15.78
CA GLY A 36 -4.35 -9.15 -16.72
C GLY A 36 -4.46 -7.64 -16.53
N VAL A 37 -4.61 -7.16 -15.28
CA VAL A 37 -4.63 -5.71 -15.03
C VAL A 37 -3.30 -5.05 -15.39
N GLU A 38 -3.37 -3.84 -15.95
CA GLU A 38 -2.18 -3.06 -16.31
C GLU A 38 -1.57 -2.31 -15.11
N TYR A 39 -2.37 -2.06 -14.07
CA TYR A 39 -1.98 -1.27 -12.90
C TYR A 39 -2.44 -1.91 -11.59
N VAL A 40 -1.56 -1.87 -10.60
CA VAL A 40 -1.83 -2.24 -9.20
C VAL A 40 -1.57 -1.02 -8.32
N ALA A 41 -2.57 -0.61 -7.54
CA ALA A 41 -2.44 0.50 -6.60
C ALA A 41 -2.21 0.02 -5.16
N LEU A 42 -1.04 0.29 -4.60
CA LEU A 42 -0.71 -0.08 -3.22
C LEU A 42 -1.14 1.04 -2.27
N SER A 43 -2.04 0.72 -1.33
CA SER A 43 -2.55 1.65 -0.31
C SER A 43 -1.60 1.79 0.88
N PHE A 44 -1.69 2.91 1.60
CA PHE A 44 -0.96 3.15 2.86
C PHE A 44 0.56 2.88 2.80
N VAL A 45 1.19 3.19 1.67
CA VAL A 45 2.64 3.04 1.50
C VAL A 45 3.36 3.79 2.63
N ARG A 46 4.35 3.14 3.25
CA ARG A 46 5.15 3.69 4.35
C ARG A 46 6.56 4.04 3.91
N GLY A 47 7.12 3.26 2.99
CA GLY A 47 8.48 3.46 2.50
C GLY A 47 8.85 2.58 1.30
N PRO A 48 10.11 2.68 0.85
CA PRO A 48 10.63 1.91 -0.29
C PRO A 48 10.50 0.38 -0.14
N GLU A 49 10.55 -0.13 1.08
CA GLU A 49 10.41 -1.54 1.41
C GLU A 49 9.06 -2.11 0.96
N ASP A 50 7.98 -1.35 1.11
CA ASP A 50 6.64 -1.75 0.65
C ASP A 50 6.60 -1.87 -0.88
N ILE A 51 7.29 -0.96 -1.58
CA ILE A 51 7.41 -0.97 -3.04
C ILE A 51 8.26 -2.16 -3.52
N ILE A 52 9.32 -2.50 -2.79
CA ILE A 52 10.17 -3.64 -3.12
C ILE A 52 9.41 -4.95 -2.92
N ASP A 53 8.62 -5.09 -1.86
CA ASP A 53 7.83 -6.30 -1.62
C ASP A 53 6.78 -6.51 -2.71
N ILE A 54 5.98 -5.48 -3.02
CA ILE A 54 4.94 -5.61 -4.06
C ILE A 54 5.55 -5.85 -5.44
N LYS A 55 6.71 -5.24 -5.76
CA LYS A 55 7.42 -5.50 -7.03
C LYS A 55 7.81 -6.97 -7.20
N LYS A 56 8.27 -7.64 -6.14
CA LYS A 56 8.61 -9.07 -6.20
C LYS A 56 7.39 -9.94 -6.50
N ARG A 57 6.19 -9.49 -6.12
CA ARG A 57 4.94 -10.22 -6.31
C ARG A 57 4.32 -9.97 -7.68
N VAL A 58 4.30 -8.70 -8.11
CA VAL A 58 3.77 -8.28 -9.42
C VAL A 58 4.65 -8.75 -10.57
N GLY A 59 5.98 -8.71 -10.40
CA GLY A 59 6.92 -8.94 -11.49
C GLY A 59 6.74 -7.90 -12.60
N ASP A 60 6.74 -8.36 -13.85
CA ASP A 60 6.59 -7.51 -15.04
C ASP A 60 5.14 -7.45 -15.57
N GLN A 61 4.17 -8.01 -14.81
CA GLN A 61 2.79 -8.15 -15.27
C GLN A 61 1.98 -6.84 -15.21
N ALA A 62 2.30 -5.94 -14.28
CA ALA A 62 1.58 -4.70 -14.09
C ALA A 62 2.48 -3.57 -13.56
N LEU A 63 2.10 -2.32 -13.81
CA LEU A 63 2.72 -1.15 -13.21
C LEU A 63 2.19 -0.92 -11.79
N ILE A 64 3.05 -0.40 -10.91
CA ILE A 64 2.70 -0.15 -9.51
C ILE A 64 2.49 1.35 -9.27
N ILE A 65 1.34 1.69 -8.69
CA ILE A 65 1.00 3.03 -8.24
C ILE A 65 1.07 3.07 -6.71
N ALA A 66 2.00 3.85 -6.16
CA ALA A 66 2.12 4.05 -4.72
C ALA A 66 1.12 5.12 -4.24
N LYS A 67 0.19 4.75 -3.36
CA LYS A 67 -0.72 5.71 -2.72
C LYS A 67 -0.08 6.25 -1.45
N ILE A 68 0.40 7.49 -1.52
CA ILE A 68 1.06 8.19 -0.41
C ILE A 68 0.00 8.80 0.52
N GLU A 69 -0.37 8.04 1.55
CA GLU A 69 -1.40 8.44 2.53
C GLU A 69 -0.82 8.69 3.93
N LYS A 70 0.41 8.22 4.18
CA LYS A 70 1.10 8.35 5.46
C LYS A 70 2.09 9.51 5.43
N ILE A 71 2.15 10.27 6.53
CA ILE A 71 3.08 11.40 6.68
C ILE A 71 4.54 10.92 6.52
N GLU A 72 4.87 9.76 7.10
CA GLU A 72 6.21 9.18 6.99
C GLU A 72 6.64 8.94 5.52
N ALA A 73 5.75 8.40 4.70
CA ALA A 73 6.02 8.18 3.29
C ALA A 73 6.16 9.49 2.50
N LEU A 74 5.35 10.50 2.84
CA LEU A 74 5.46 11.82 2.24
C LEU A 74 6.82 12.47 2.56
N GLU A 75 7.29 12.39 3.80
CA GLU A 75 8.59 12.94 4.20
C GLU A 75 9.77 12.19 3.54
N LEU A 76 9.67 10.86 3.42
CA LEU A 76 10.64 10.07 2.65
C LEU A 76 10.68 10.49 1.18
N LEU A 77 9.51 10.68 0.55
CA LEU A 77 9.39 11.11 -0.84
C LEU A 77 10.02 12.50 -1.03
N LYS A 78 9.67 13.48 -0.19
CA LYS A 78 10.27 14.82 -0.24
C LYS A 78 11.79 14.74 -0.15
N ARG A 79 12.33 14.01 0.83
CA ARG A 79 13.78 13.83 1.00
C ARG A 79 14.43 13.20 -0.22
N SER A 80 13.75 12.26 -0.89
CA SER A 80 14.25 11.64 -2.11
C SER A 80 14.31 12.63 -3.28
N LEU A 81 13.34 13.53 -3.40
CA LEU A 81 13.28 14.52 -4.48
C LEU A 81 14.23 15.71 -4.26
N SER A 82 14.53 16.08 -3.02
CA SER A 82 15.46 17.16 -2.68
C SER A 82 16.95 16.82 -2.90
N ARG A 83 17.27 15.60 -3.37
CA ARG A 83 18.65 15.13 -3.60
C ARG A 83 19.11 15.28 -5.06
N ASN A 84 18.36 16.01 -5.88
CA ASN A 84 18.70 16.36 -7.27
C ASN A 84 19.13 17.82 -7.38
#